data_AF-A0A2U9IN96-F1
#
_entry.id   AF-A0A2U9IN96-F1
#
_cell.length_a   1.000
_cell.length_b   1.000
_cell.length_c   1.000
_cell.angle_alpha   90.00
_cell.angle_beta   90.00
_cell.angle_gamma   90.00
#
_symmetry.space_group_name_H-M   'P 1'
#
loop_
_entity.id
_entity.type
_entity.pdbx_description
1 polymer ?
#
loop_
_entity_poly.entity_id
_entity_poly.type
_entity_poly.pdbx_seq_one_letter_code
_entity_poly.pdbx_strand_id
1 'polypeptide(L)'
;MGIFKKERLYPGQHNIENIVQAFSQYLKDDGWKVQQKVENEKAIIQAQKSGILRDIFAADRALQFTFEQTPEGLKVVAGIGKWAQNLAVTAVEALIYAPLLAVDVPEMLWTEHVESGLMKELDRIVNA
;
A
#
# COMPACT_ATOMS: atom_id res chain seq x y z
N MET A 1 -12.42 -12.19 -11.34
CA MET A 1 -12.50 -11.81 -9.91
C MET A 1 -11.07 -11.75 -9.40
N GLY A 2 -10.50 -10.56 -9.23
CA GLY A 2 -9.10 -10.39 -8.81
C GLY A 2 -8.96 -10.69 -7.31
N ILE A 3 -8.18 -11.72 -6.96
CA ILE A 3 -8.25 -12.39 -5.65
C ILE A 3 -7.38 -11.68 -4.57
N PHE A 4 -6.63 -10.63 -4.91
CA PHE A 4 -5.59 -10.05 -4.02
C PHE A 4 -5.71 -8.53 -3.85
N LYS A 5 -6.93 -8.04 -3.67
CA LYS A 5 -7.19 -6.65 -3.26
C LYS A 5 -7.70 -6.69 -1.83
N LYS A 6 -6.92 -6.19 -0.86
CA LYS A 6 -7.45 -5.98 0.50
C LYS A 6 -8.00 -4.58 0.60
N GLU A 7 -9.27 -4.50 0.95
CA GLU A 7 -9.96 -3.23 1.15
C GLU A 7 -10.38 -3.11 2.62
N ARG A 8 -10.20 -1.91 3.17
CA ARG A 8 -10.68 -1.51 4.49
C ARG A 8 -11.32 -0.13 4.38
N LEU A 9 -12.40 0.04 5.12
CA LEU A 9 -13.05 1.32 5.32
C LEU A 9 -12.99 1.63 6.81
N TYR A 10 -12.36 2.75 7.16
CA TYR A 10 -12.32 3.27 8.52
C TYR A 10 -13.33 4.41 8.64
N PRO A 11 -14.44 4.25 9.37
CA PRO A 11 -15.47 5.27 9.47
C PRO A 11 -14.93 6.60 10.01
N GLY A 12 -15.49 7.72 9.54
CA GLY A 12 -15.17 9.06 10.03
C GLY A 12 -14.04 9.78 9.28
N GLN A 13 -13.71 10.98 9.75
CA GLN A 13 -12.67 11.80 9.15
C GLN A 13 -11.31 11.47 9.77
N HIS A 14 -10.32 11.21 8.92
CA HIS A 14 -8.99 10.79 9.33
C HIS A 14 -7.92 11.76 8.80
N ASN A 15 -6.88 12.01 9.59
CA ASN A 15 -5.74 12.78 9.10
C ASN A 15 -4.82 11.86 8.28
N ILE A 16 -5.01 11.86 6.96
CA ILE A 16 -4.27 11.02 6.02
C ILE A 16 -2.77 11.27 6.10
N GLU A 17 -2.33 12.52 6.25
CA GLU A 17 -0.90 12.85 6.32
C GLU A 17 -0.23 12.17 7.51
N ASN A 18 -0.85 12.23 8.68
CA ASN A 18 -0.33 11.59 9.90
C ASN A 18 -0.29 10.07 9.75
N ILE A 19 -1.36 9.46 9.24
CA ILE A 19 -1.44 8.00 9.03
C ILE A 19 -0.36 7.55 8.05
N VAL A 20 -0.22 8.25 6.92
CA VAL A 20 0.76 7.94 5.88
C VAL A 20 2.18 8.09 6.41
N GLN A 21 2.47 9.14 7.18
CA GLN A 21 3.78 9.34 7.80
C GLN A 21 4.10 8.22 8.81
N ALA A 22 3.17 7.90 9.71
CA ALA A 22 3.36 6.88 10.74
C ALA A 22 3.56 5.49 10.12
N PHE A 23 2.72 5.10 9.16
CA PHE A 23 2.81 3.79 8.52
C PHE A 23 4.07 3.66 7.65
N SER A 24 4.45 4.71 6.93
CA SER A 24 5.71 4.71 6.20
C SER A 24 6.93 4.64 7.12
N GLN A 25 6.88 5.26 8.29
CA GLN A 25 7.97 5.14 9.26
C GLN A 25 8.08 3.70 9.77
N TYR A 26 6.97 3.08 10.16
CA TYR A 26 6.92 1.67 10.53
C TYR A 26 7.53 0.77 9.45
N LEU A 27 7.15 0.96 8.19
CA LEU A 27 7.69 0.18 7.07
C LEU A 27 9.21 0.40 6.93
N LYS A 28 9.69 1.64 7.02
CA LYS A 28 11.14 1.91 6.97
C LYS A 28 11.89 1.23 8.11
N ASP A 29 11.34 1.25 9.32
CA ASP A 29 11.92 0.63 10.50
C ASP A 29 11.97 -0.91 10.38
N ASP A 30 10.97 -1.51 9.71
CA ASP A 30 10.95 -2.94 9.34
C ASP A 30 11.84 -3.27 8.10
N GLY A 31 12.65 -2.31 7.63
CA GLY A 31 13.65 -2.50 6.58
C GLY A 31 13.11 -2.41 5.15
N TRP A 32 11.94 -1.81 4.96
CA TRP A 32 11.39 -1.56 3.63
C TRP A 32 11.99 -0.31 2.99
N LYS A 33 12.22 -0.37 1.68
CA LYS A 33 12.35 0.82 0.83
C LYS A 33 10.97 1.37 0.55
N VAL A 34 10.71 2.60 1.00
CA VAL A 34 9.37 3.22 0.94
C VAL A 34 9.41 4.52 0.15
N GLN A 35 8.39 4.74 -0.68
CA GLN A 35 8.05 6.06 -1.21
C GLN A 35 6.58 6.35 -0.97
N GLN A 36 6.25 7.61 -0.69
CA GLN A 36 4.88 8.03 -0.39
C GLN A 36 4.56 9.35 -1.07
N LYS A 37 3.27 9.58 -1.32
CA LYS A 37 2.75 10.86 -1.78
C LYS A 37 1.35 11.06 -1.22
N VAL A 38 1.06 12.28 -0.78
CA VAL A 38 -0.28 12.73 -0.40
C VAL A 38 -0.67 13.84 -1.37
N GLU A 39 -1.86 13.76 -1.94
CA GLU A 39 -2.37 14.70 -2.93
C GLU A 39 -3.91 14.68 -2.92
N ASN A 40 -4.56 15.84 -2.76
CA ASN A 40 -6.03 15.99 -2.87
C ASN A 40 -6.84 14.95 -2.08
N GLU A 41 -6.61 14.84 -0.76
CA GLU A 41 -7.27 13.88 0.14
C GLU A 41 -7.06 12.39 -0.24
N LYS A 42 -6.12 12.13 -1.14
CA LYS A 42 -5.65 10.81 -1.50
C LYS A 42 -4.20 10.67 -1.10
N ALA A 43 -3.79 9.44 -0.83
CA ALA A 43 -2.39 9.13 -0.68
C ALA A 43 -2.05 7.77 -1.28
N ILE A 44 -0.76 7.60 -1.53
CA ILE A 44 -0.19 6.35 -1.98
C ILE A 44 1.11 6.11 -1.23
N ILE A 45 1.31 4.87 -0.79
CA ILE A 45 2.57 4.36 -0.28
C ILE A 45 2.96 3.19 -1.16
N GLN A 46 4.19 3.18 -1.65
CA GLN A 46 4.80 2.03 -2.30
C GLN A 46 5.97 1.53 -1.46
N ALA A 47 6.02 0.22 -1.24
CA ALA A 47 7.01 -0.42 -0.39
C ALA A 47 7.66 -1.62 -1.10
N GLN A 48 8.99 -1.66 -1.10
CA GLN A 48 9.81 -2.76 -1.60
C GLN A 48 10.69 -3.28 -0.48
N LYS A 49 10.64 -4.59 -0.19
CA LYS A 49 11.60 -5.23 0.72
C LYS A 49 12.67 -5.95 -0.10
N SER A 50 13.94 -5.59 0.07
CA SER A 50 15.05 -6.28 -0.61
C SER A 50 15.03 -7.78 -0.27
N GLY A 51 15.39 -8.63 -1.23
CA GLY A 51 15.35 -10.10 -1.08
C GLY A 51 14.02 -10.68 -1.55
N ILE A 52 13.20 -11.20 -0.61
CA ILE A 52 12.03 -12.04 -0.90
C ILE A 52 11.06 -11.42 -1.93
N LEU A 53 10.83 -10.11 -1.90
CA LEU A 53 10.01 -9.46 -2.95
C LEU A 53 10.69 -9.47 -4.32
N ARG A 54 12.02 -9.30 -4.42
CA ARG A 54 12.76 -9.41 -5.70
C ARG A 54 12.90 -10.86 -6.20
N ASP A 55 12.88 -11.82 -5.28
CA ASP A 55 13.05 -13.25 -5.60
C ASP A 55 11.71 -13.91 -5.94
N ILE A 56 10.60 -13.42 -5.39
CA ILE A 56 9.23 -13.88 -5.66
C ILE A 56 8.53 -13.03 -6.73
N PHE A 57 8.79 -11.72 -6.78
CA PHE A 57 8.16 -10.78 -7.71
C PHE A 57 9.20 -10.20 -8.67
N ALA A 58 8.75 -9.76 -9.84
CA ALA A 58 9.61 -8.99 -10.74
C ALA A 58 10.15 -7.73 -10.05
N ALA A 59 11.39 -7.35 -10.34
CA ALA A 59 12.11 -6.25 -9.67
C ALA A 59 11.43 -4.87 -9.81
N ASP A 60 10.46 -4.74 -10.72
CA ASP A 60 9.64 -3.56 -10.94
C ASP A 60 8.33 -3.55 -10.15
N ARG A 61 8.08 -4.53 -9.26
CA ARG A 61 6.88 -4.59 -8.42
C ARG A 61 7.10 -4.01 -7.02
N ALA A 62 6.00 -3.58 -6.41
CA ALA A 62 5.95 -3.05 -5.05
C ALA A 62 4.61 -3.36 -4.39
N LEU A 63 4.61 -3.51 -3.06
CA LEU A 63 3.36 -3.40 -2.31
C LEU A 63 2.89 -1.96 -2.40
N GLN A 64 1.62 -1.77 -2.68
CA GLN A 64 1.00 -0.47 -2.85
C GLN A 64 -0.22 -0.34 -1.93
N PHE A 65 -0.23 0.72 -1.15
CA PHE A 65 -1.36 1.12 -0.32
C PHE A 65 -1.89 2.44 -0.83
N THR A 66 -3.17 2.49 -1.19
CA THR A 66 -3.85 3.72 -1.59
C THR A 66 -4.86 4.10 -0.53
N PHE A 67 -4.86 5.37 -0.18
CA PHE A 67 -5.71 5.99 0.83
C PHE A 67 -6.58 7.02 0.14
N GLU A 68 -7.87 7.03 0.44
CA GLU A 68 -8.82 7.99 -0.11
C GLU A 68 -9.82 8.37 0.97
N GLN A 69 -9.87 9.65 1.34
CA GLN A 69 -10.96 10.13 2.19
C GLN A 69 -12.24 10.15 1.35
N THR A 70 -13.23 9.40 1.80
CA THR A 70 -14.58 9.38 1.22
C THR A 70 -15.58 9.95 2.24
N PRO A 71 -16.82 10.26 1.83
CA PRO A 71 -17.87 10.66 2.77
C PRO A 71 -18.19 9.60 3.83
N GLU A 72 -17.97 8.31 3.52
CA GLU A 72 -18.22 7.20 4.46
C GLU A 72 -17.06 6.99 5.44
N GLY A 73 -15.87 7.48 5.09
CA GLY A 73 -14.66 7.36 5.89
C GLY A 73 -13.39 7.25 5.06
N LEU A 74 -12.29 6.88 5.71
CA LEU A 74 -11.02 6.62 5.04
C LEU A 74 -11.04 5.23 4.40
N LYS A 75 -11.01 5.19 3.07
CA LYS A 75 -10.86 3.96 2.31
C LYS A 75 -9.38 3.66 2.10
N VAL A 76 -8.96 2.46 2.47
CA VAL A 76 -7.61 1.96 2.19
C VAL A 76 -7.68 0.70 1.36
N VAL A 77 -6.89 0.68 0.30
CA VAL A 77 -6.70 -0.49 -0.56
C VAL A 77 -5.23 -0.88 -0.58
N ALA A 78 -4.95 -2.14 -0.29
CA ALA A 78 -3.64 -2.76 -0.46
C ALA A 78 -3.63 -3.73 -1.64
N GLY A 79 -2.51 -3.79 -2.34
CA GLY A 79 -2.27 -4.74 -3.42
C GLY A 79 -0.86 -4.61 -4.00
N ILE A 80 -0.62 -5.28 -5.13
CA ILE A 80 0.64 -5.20 -5.88
C ILE A 80 0.54 -4.18 -7.01
N GLY A 81 1.49 -3.25 -7.07
CA GLY A 81 1.62 -2.25 -8.15
C GLY A 81 3.01 -2.26 -8.78
N LYS A 82 3.15 -1.52 -9.89
CA LYS A 82 4.49 -1.20 -10.42
C LYS A 82 5.15 -0.14 -9.56
N TRP A 83 6.43 -0.34 -9.23
CA TRP A 83 7.24 0.68 -8.57
C TRP A 83 7.39 1.90 -9.47
N ALA A 84 6.84 3.04 -9.05
CA ALA A 84 6.99 4.29 -9.76
C ALA A 84 8.44 4.77 -9.62
N GLN A 85 9.15 4.96 -10.72
CA GLN A 85 10.53 5.47 -10.66
C GLN A 85 10.60 6.88 -10.06
N ASN A 86 9.59 7.70 -10.35
CA ASN A 86 9.48 9.07 -9.82
C ASN A 86 8.06 9.33 -9.31
N LEU A 87 7.76 8.87 -8.09
CA LEU A 87 6.44 9.09 -7.49
C LEU A 87 6.09 10.57 -7.34
N ALA A 88 7.07 11.45 -7.12
CA ALA A 88 6.87 12.89 -6.94
C ALA A 88 6.13 13.57 -8.10
N VAL A 89 6.49 13.21 -9.34
CA VAL A 89 5.90 13.78 -10.57
C VAL A 89 4.73 12.96 -11.10
N THR A 90 4.52 11.76 -10.56
CA THR A 90 3.41 10.90 -10.99
C THR A 90 2.14 11.32 -10.26
N ALA A 91 1.05 11.57 -10.99
CA ALA A 91 -0.25 11.83 -10.38
C ALA A 91 -0.71 10.60 -9.61
N VAL A 92 -1.21 10.78 -8.38
CA VAL A 92 -1.66 9.66 -7.54
C VAL A 92 -2.72 8.84 -8.27
N GLU A 93 -3.67 9.49 -8.95
CA GLU A 93 -4.77 8.85 -9.70
C GLU A 93 -4.30 7.92 -10.82
N ALA A 94 -3.16 8.23 -11.46
CA ALA A 94 -2.58 7.38 -12.50
C ALA A 94 -2.02 6.07 -11.93
N LEU A 95 -1.74 6.03 -10.62
CA LEU A 95 -1.21 4.86 -9.91
C LEU A 95 -2.30 4.05 -9.21
N ILE A 96 -3.50 4.60 -9.00
CA ILE A 96 -4.68 3.87 -8.50
C ILE A 96 -5.29 2.98 -9.62
N TYR A 97 -4.57 2.75 -10.72
CA TYR A 97 -5.02 1.79 -11.72
C TYR A 97 -4.75 0.36 -11.25
N ALA A 98 -5.85 -0.38 -11.06
CA ALA A 98 -6.03 -1.78 -10.67
C ALA A 98 -4.75 -2.58 -10.32
N PRO A 99 -4.66 -3.13 -9.09
CA PRO A 99 -3.51 -3.93 -8.69
C PRO A 99 -3.24 -5.05 -9.69
N LEU A 100 -1.95 -5.30 -9.95
CA LEU A 100 -1.51 -6.40 -10.78
C LEU A 100 -1.99 -7.70 -10.14
N LEU A 101 -2.48 -8.63 -10.97
CA LEU A 101 -2.81 -9.97 -10.50
C LEU A 101 -1.51 -10.68 -10.14
N ALA A 102 -1.43 -11.19 -8.91
CA ALA A 102 -0.42 -12.19 -8.56
C ALA A 102 -0.63 -13.39 -9.48
N VAL A 103 0.47 -13.86 -10.09
CA VAL A 103 0.39 -14.83 -11.20
C VAL A 103 0.69 -16.25 -10.70
N ASP A 104 1.43 -16.39 -9.60
CA ASP A 104 1.91 -17.68 -9.08
C ASP A 104 1.56 -17.95 -7.60
N VAL A 105 1.39 -19.22 -7.22
CA VAL A 105 0.98 -19.65 -5.85
C VAL A 105 1.91 -19.16 -4.73
N PRO A 106 3.25 -19.22 -4.86
CA PRO A 106 4.15 -18.69 -3.84
C PRO A 106 4.01 -17.17 -3.66
N GLU A 107 3.82 -16.45 -4.77
CA GLU A 107 3.56 -15.01 -4.79
C GLU A 107 2.27 -14.67 -4.05
N MET A 108 1.21 -15.43 -4.32
CA MET A 108 -0.09 -15.27 -3.66
C MET A 108 -0.01 -15.48 -2.13
N LEU A 109 0.64 -16.55 -1.68
CA LEU A 109 0.75 -16.86 -0.25
C LEU A 109 1.60 -15.85 0.52
N TRP A 110 2.73 -15.42 -0.08
CA TRP A 110 3.57 -14.38 0.51
C TRP A 110 2.83 -13.05 0.58
N THR A 111 2.18 -12.64 -0.51
CA THR A 111 1.36 -11.42 -0.57
C THR A 111 0.30 -11.45 0.52
N GLU A 112 -0.47 -12.54 0.62
CA GLU A 112 -1.53 -12.67 1.60
C GLU A 112 -1.02 -12.54 3.04
N HIS A 113 0.08 -13.23 3.36
CA HIS A 113 0.70 -13.20 4.69
C HIS A 113 1.19 -11.79 5.07
N VAL A 114 1.96 -11.16 4.18
CA VAL A 114 2.54 -9.85 4.43
C VAL A 114 1.47 -8.77 4.48
N GLU A 115 0.55 -8.73 3.50
CA GLU A 115 -0.55 -7.77 3.51
C GLU A 115 -1.42 -7.92 4.75
N SER A 116 -1.69 -9.15 5.22
CA SER A 116 -2.44 -9.35 6.47
C SER A 116 -1.73 -8.76 7.69
N GLY A 117 -0.42 -8.92 7.81
CA GLY A 117 0.36 -8.33 8.88
C GLY A 117 0.39 -6.81 8.81
N LEU A 118 0.63 -6.26 7.61
CA LEU A 118 0.69 -4.82 7.37
C LEU A 118 -0.66 -4.14 7.57
N MET A 119 -1.76 -4.77 7.16
CA MET A 119 -3.11 -4.22 7.40
C MET A 119 -3.47 -4.18 8.89
N LYS A 120 -3.06 -5.18 9.69
CA LYS A 120 -3.26 -5.13 11.15
C LYS A 120 -2.50 -3.99 11.80
N GLU A 121 -1.29 -3.73 11.33
CA GLU A 121 -0.51 -2.59 11.84
C GLU A 121 -1.13 -1.27 11.42
N LEU A 122 -1.64 -1.19 10.19
CA LEU A 122 -2.38 -0.02 9.74
C LEU A 122 -3.66 0.19 10.57
N ASP A 123 -4.41 -0.87 10.88
CA ASP A 123 -5.56 -0.80 11.79
C ASP A 123 -5.15 -0.19 13.15
N ARG A 124 -3.99 -0.58 13.69
CA ARG A 124 -3.46 -0.04 14.95
C ARG A 124 -3.14 1.45 14.84
N ILE A 125 -2.55 1.88 13.73
CA ILE A 125 -2.15 3.29 13.50
C ILE A 125 -3.37 4.18 13.31
N VAL A 126 -4.38 3.74 12.57
CA VAL A 126 -5.59 4.53 12.30
C VAL A 126 -6.45 4.72 13.56
N ASN A 127 -6.43 3.75 14.47
CA ASN A 127 -7.21 3.80 15.72
C ASN A 127 -6.43 4.35 16.93
N ALA A 128 -5.20 4.84 16.75
CA ALA A 128 -4.37 5.42 17.81
C ALA A 128 -4.70 6.90 18.03
#